data_AF-A0A087V7B3-F1
#
_entry.id   AF-A0A087V7B3-F1
#
_cell.length_a   1.000
_cell.length_b   1.000
_cell.length_c   1.000
_cell.angle_alpha   90.00
_cell.angle_beta   90.00
_cell.angle_gamma   90.00
#
_symmetry.space_group_name_H-M   'P 1'
#
loop_
_entity.id
_entity.type
_entity.pdbx_description
1 polymer ?
#
loop_
_entity_poly.entity_id
_entity_poly.type
_entity_poly.pdbx_seq_one_letter_code
_entity_poly.pdbx_strand_id
1 'polypeptide(L)'
;RAGAVRFPSWKFPDKVSCDLDLAGLLEPYSYAANDPEFTHNSPVVLLELLLLLQSFTGYAEHLLGERAIPPAQAVGPCMSAGLTARRYWSSMLKLGACYQQLLAKKKACRKEIPTLQSPPQAGKPKECLKRCSPAALELTSTEVAQSVSLHPSLGVPVPDGIASHSSLPRAACGTAESSRSIPTQTTGSSPGPCDTCASAQVSLREVGKAITSICQSQNIPSALSRFQEMVEESRGRRTLSATDMSYWASEQSRDLSRISKHLHMLLQQVDPLKSELEESEKQKDELRKQVEAFSRLLQAERESQAQQRKEAEQNLQVKNKEYMEAVARLERDKDDLRRGAALLEERLSALKEELAAKQAAVQELEVTKTTLLEEMRTTMVTRSQVLELEEKLQLLTGQRESLDRELSTTGTQLEKEKVKVASMLRHQE
;
A
#
# COMPACT_ATOMS: atom_id res chain seq x y z
N ARG A 1 -5.38 10.91 -11.32
CA ARG A 1 -4.53 9.96 -12.10
C ARG A 1 -4.17 8.81 -11.17
N ALA A 2 -4.50 7.56 -11.49
CA ALA A 2 -3.97 6.42 -10.74
C ALA A 2 -2.47 6.26 -11.05
N GLY A 3 -1.66 6.01 -10.03
CA GLY A 3 -0.24 5.70 -10.21
C GLY A 3 -0.03 4.27 -10.73
N ALA A 4 1.20 3.95 -11.10
CA ALA A 4 1.55 2.60 -11.56
C ALA A 4 1.23 1.55 -10.48
N VAL A 5 0.50 0.50 -10.86
CA VAL A 5 0.18 -0.62 -9.98
C VAL A 5 1.44 -1.48 -9.82
N ARG A 6 1.85 -1.68 -8.57
CA ARG A 6 3.04 -2.46 -8.19
C ARG A 6 2.61 -3.77 -7.57
N PHE A 7 2.64 -4.84 -8.35
CA PHE A 7 2.41 -6.21 -7.89
C PHE A 7 3.65 -7.06 -8.22
N PRO A 8 4.24 -7.79 -7.26
CA PRO A 8 5.45 -8.57 -7.51
C PRO A 8 5.14 -9.79 -8.41
N SER A 9 6.07 -10.12 -9.30
CA SER A 9 5.97 -11.32 -10.13
C SER A 9 6.36 -12.58 -9.33
N TRP A 10 5.55 -13.62 -9.44
CA TRP A 10 5.84 -14.94 -8.85
C TRP A 10 7.08 -15.60 -9.47
N LYS A 11 7.32 -15.38 -10.78
CA LYS A 11 8.45 -15.98 -11.51
C LYS A 11 9.76 -15.18 -11.35
N PHE A 12 9.64 -13.87 -11.11
CA PHE A 12 10.76 -12.94 -10.93
C PHE A 12 10.48 -12.09 -9.68
N PRO A 13 10.80 -12.57 -8.47
CA PRO A 13 10.48 -11.89 -7.21
C PRO A 13 11.10 -10.50 -7.08
N ASP A 14 12.13 -10.23 -7.87
CA ASP A 14 12.85 -8.97 -8.07
C ASP A 14 12.10 -7.95 -8.93
N LYS A 15 11.07 -8.35 -9.68
CA LYS A 15 10.35 -7.50 -10.65
C LYS A 15 8.92 -7.23 -10.24
N VAL A 16 8.51 -5.97 -10.31
CA VAL A 16 7.12 -5.53 -10.13
C VAL A 16 6.44 -5.27 -11.48
N SER A 17 5.12 -5.42 -11.50
CA SER A 17 4.26 -5.33 -12.70
C SER A 17 4.38 -4.03 -13.52
N CYS A 18 4.96 -2.96 -12.97
CA CYS A 18 5.20 -1.71 -13.69
C CYS A 18 6.54 -1.65 -14.44
N ASP A 19 7.41 -2.65 -14.25
CA ASP A 19 8.76 -2.71 -14.84
C ASP A 19 8.83 -3.73 -15.99
N LEU A 20 7.68 -4.26 -16.42
CA LEU A 20 7.54 -5.15 -17.57
C LEU A 20 7.44 -4.34 -18.86
N ASP A 21 8.45 -4.48 -19.73
CA ASP A 21 8.39 -3.92 -21.08
C ASP A 21 7.41 -4.71 -21.96
N LEU A 22 6.16 -4.22 -22.01
CA LEU A 22 5.11 -4.79 -22.84
C LEU A 22 5.43 -4.74 -24.34
N ALA A 23 6.26 -3.80 -24.81
CA ALA A 23 6.60 -3.71 -26.24
C ALA A 23 7.65 -4.76 -26.61
N GLY A 24 8.76 -4.80 -25.89
CA GLY A 24 9.80 -5.82 -26.06
C GLY A 24 9.36 -7.25 -25.72
N LEU A 25 8.31 -7.42 -24.89
CA LEU A 25 7.66 -8.72 -24.70
C LEU A 25 6.75 -9.11 -25.87
N LEU A 26 6.04 -8.17 -26.52
CA LEU A 26 5.13 -8.49 -27.62
C LEU A 26 5.84 -8.71 -28.97
N GLU A 27 7.05 -8.16 -29.15
CA GLU A 27 7.84 -8.30 -30.38
C GLU A 27 8.22 -9.78 -30.70
N PRO A 28 8.70 -10.60 -29.75
CA PRO A 28 8.85 -12.05 -29.90
C PRO A 28 7.56 -12.85 -30.16
N TYR A 29 6.37 -12.24 -30.05
CA TYR A 29 5.08 -12.93 -30.18
C TYR A 29 4.26 -12.51 -31.41
N SER A 30 4.88 -11.83 -32.39
CA SER A 30 4.26 -11.64 -33.70
C SER A 30 4.08 -12.99 -34.41
N TYR A 31 2.85 -13.30 -34.83
CA TYR A 31 2.52 -14.60 -35.43
C TYR A 31 3.22 -14.78 -36.79
N ALA A 32 4.21 -15.66 -36.83
CA ALA A 32 4.84 -16.16 -38.06
C ALA A 32 4.39 -17.60 -38.32
N ALA A 33 3.72 -17.84 -39.45
CA ALA A 33 2.99 -19.09 -39.71
C ALA A 33 3.86 -20.36 -39.94
N ASN A 34 5.19 -20.25 -39.85
CA ASN A 34 6.14 -21.24 -40.37
C ASN A 34 7.06 -21.88 -39.32
N ASP A 35 6.91 -21.59 -38.02
CA ASP A 35 7.81 -22.09 -36.98
C ASP A 35 7.08 -22.97 -35.93
N PRO A 36 7.35 -24.29 -35.85
CA PRO A 36 6.75 -25.16 -34.86
C PRO A 36 7.26 -24.94 -33.42
N GLU A 37 8.42 -24.31 -33.22
CA GLU A 37 8.95 -24.03 -31.87
C GLU A 37 8.11 -22.98 -31.12
N PHE A 38 7.39 -22.12 -31.86
CA PHE A 38 6.47 -21.12 -31.32
C PHE A 38 5.36 -21.72 -30.43
N THR A 39 5.04 -23.00 -30.64
CA THR A 39 4.04 -23.74 -29.84
C THR A 39 4.45 -23.88 -28.37
N HIS A 40 5.75 -23.82 -28.05
CA HIS A 40 6.26 -24.00 -26.68
C HIS A 40 6.05 -22.77 -25.77
N ASN A 41 5.82 -21.58 -26.35
CA ASN A 41 5.64 -20.33 -25.60
C ASN A 41 4.17 -20.00 -25.29
N SER A 42 3.21 -20.68 -25.93
CA SER A 42 1.76 -20.51 -25.66
C SER A 42 1.37 -20.66 -24.17
N PRO A 43 1.91 -21.62 -23.39
CA PRO A 43 1.62 -21.71 -21.96
C PRO A 43 2.13 -20.50 -21.15
N VAL A 44 3.21 -19.85 -21.59
CA VAL A 44 3.79 -18.68 -20.93
C VAL A 44 2.87 -17.46 -21.15
N VAL A 45 2.44 -17.23 -22.39
CA VAL A 45 1.48 -16.15 -22.72
C VAL A 45 0.16 -16.32 -21.97
N LEU A 46 -0.36 -17.56 -21.87
CA LEU A 46 -1.59 -17.85 -21.13
C LEU A 46 -1.43 -17.56 -19.63
N LEU A 47 -0.27 -17.86 -19.05
CA LEU A 47 0.05 -17.61 -17.64
C LEU A 47 0.18 -16.10 -17.36
N GLU A 48 0.84 -15.36 -18.23
CA GLU A 48 1.03 -13.90 -18.10
C GLU A 48 -0.30 -13.15 -18.25
N LEU A 49 -1.17 -13.58 -19.18
CA LEU A 49 -2.53 -13.05 -19.31
C LEU A 49 -3.38 -13.31 -18.05
N LEU A 50 -3.24 -14.48 -17.42
CA LEU A 50 -3.93 -14.81 -16.17
C LEU A 50 -3.44 -13.96 -14.99
N LEU A 51 -2.13 -13.72 -14.87
CA LEU A 51 -1.55 -12.81 -13.89
C LEU A 51 -2.06 -11.38 -14.09
N LEU A 52 -2.15 -10.91 -15.34
CA LEU A 52 -2.71 -9.60 -15.68
C LEU A 52 -4.17 -9.50 -15.20
N LEU A 53 -5.04 -10.44 -15.58
CA LEU A 53 -6.44 -10.47 -15.14
C LEU A 53 -6.56 -10.51 -13.60
N GLN A 54 -5.73 -11.29 -12.91
CA GLN A 54 -5.77 -11.39 -11.46
C GLN A 54 -5.36 -10.07 -10.78
N SER A 55 -4.35 -9.37 -11.30
CA SER A 55 -3.93 -8.05 -10.79
C SER A 55 -5.02 -6.97 -10.99
N PHE A 56 -5.65 -6.93 -12.16
CA PHE A 56 -6.77 -6.02 -12.43
C PHE A 56 -8.02 -6.36 -11.62
N THR A 57 -8.27 -7.64 -11.34
CA THR A 57 -9.35 -8.09 -10.43
C THR A 57 -9.14 -7.51 -9.04
N GLY A 58 -7.92 -7.64 -8.48
CA GLY A 58 -7.59 -7.06 -7.16
C GLY A 58 -7.69 -5.54 -7.13
N TYR A 59 -7.29 -4.86 -8.21
CA TYR A 59 -7.46 -3.41 -8.35
C TYR A 59 -8.94 -2.99 -8.40
N ALA A 60 -9.78 -3.71 -9.14
CA ALA A 60 -11.22 -3.45 -9.21
C ALA A 60 -11.92 -3.72 -7.87
N GLU A 61 -11.61 -4.83 -7.19
CA GLU A 61 -12.14 -5.15 -5.85
C GLU A 61 -11.74 -4.07 -4.82
N HIS A 62 -10.49 -3.59 -4.84
CA HIS A 62 -10.03 -2.48 -4.00
C HIS A 62 -10.76 -1.15 -4.30
N LEU A 63 -11.06 -0.83 -5.56
CA LEU A 63 -11.86 0.35 -5.92
C LEU A 63 -13.33 0.23 -5.50
N LEU A 64 -13.87 -0.99 -5.46
CA LEU A 64 -15.24 -1.28 -5.04
C LEU A 64 -15.41 -1.33 -3.51
N GLY A 65 -14.31 -1.41 -2.75
CA GLY A 65 -14.33 -1.51 -1.29
C GLY A 65 -14.72 -2.89 -0.75
N GLU A 66 -14.87 -3.89 -1.61
CA GLU A 66 -15.11 -5.29 -1.22
C GLU A 66 -13.80 -5.93 -0.72
N ARG A 67 -13.54 -5.78 0.59
CA ARG A 67 -12.31 -6.15 1.35
C ARG A 67 -11.11 -5.23 1.05
N ALA A 68 -10.47 -4.62 2.05
CA ALA A 68 -9.79 -5.19 3.22
C ALA A 68 -8.52 -5.98 2.84
N ILE A 69 -7.44 -5.69 3.56
CA ILE A 69 -6.07 -6.22 3.40
C ILE A 69 -6.10 -7.71 3.04
N PRO A 70 -5.39 -8.16 1.98
CA PRO A 70 -5.33 -9.59 1.68
C PRO A 70 -4.70 -10.30 2.89
N PRO A 71 -5.36 -11.30 3.49
CA PRO A 71 -4.72 -12.07 4.54
C PRO A 71 -3.47 -12.72 3.96
N ALA A 72 -2.36 -12.69 4.72
CA ALA A 72 -1.10 -13.36 4.37
C ALA A 72 -1.22 -14.88 4.58
N GLN A 73 -2.25 -15.48 3.99
CA GLN A 73 -2.48 -16.92 3.97
C GLN A 73 -2.12 -17.41 2.57
N ALA A 74 -1.21 -18.38 2.50
CA ALA A 74 -0.71 -18.92 1.24
C ALA A 74 -1.89 -19.32 0.33
N VAL A 75 -1.90 -18.76 -0.89
CA VAL A 75 -2.92 -19.10 -1.88
C VAL A 75 -2.75 -20.58 -2.23
N GLY A 76 -3.73 -21.38 -1.80
CA GLY A 76 -3.82 -22.80 -2.14
C GLY A 76 -3.85 -23.03 -3.66
N PRO A 77 -3.55 -24.25 -4.11
CA PRO A 77 -3.16 -24.49 -5.50
C PRO A 77 -4.24 -24.12 -6.51
N CYS A 78 -3.83 -23.35 -7.52
CA CYS A 78 -4.45 -23.24 -8.84
C CYS A 78 -5.95 -22.88 -8.89
N MET A 79 -6.27 -21.59 -8.81
CA MET A 79 -7.49 -21.06 -9.44
C MET A 79 -7.48 -21.41 -10.93
N SER A 80 -8.52 -22.09 -11.43
CA SER A 80 -8.59 -22.44 -12.85
C SER A 80 -8.71 -21.17 -13.72
N ALA A 81 -8.16 -21.22 -14.94
CA ALA A 81 -8.15 -20.08 -15.86
C ALA A 81 -9.54 -19.46 -16.07
N GLY A 82 -10.58 -20.30 -16.18
CA GLY A 82 -11.98 -19.86 -16.31
C GLY A 82 -12.54 -19.19 -15.04
N LEU A 83 -12.12 -19.60 -13.84
CA LEU A 83 -12.53 -18.94 -12.59
C LEU A 83 -11.86 -17.57 -12.43
N THR A 84 -10.57 -17.46 -12.77
CA THR A 84 -9.87 -16.16 -12.80
C THR A 84 -10.50 -15.21 -13.81
N ALA A 85 -10.81 -15.68 -15.03
CA ALA A 85 -11.50 -14.89 -16.04
C ALA A 85 -12.91 -14.46 -15.60
N ARG A 86 -13.71 -15.38 -15.05
CA ARG A 86 -15.06 -15.07 -14.54
C ARG A 86 -15.04 -14.06 -13.39
N ARG A 87 -14.06 -14.15 -12.49
CA ARG A 87 -13.93 -13.21 -11.36
C ARG A 87 -13.54 -11.81 -11.85
N TYR A 88 -12.57 -11.71 -12.77
CA TYR A 88 -12.22 -10.45 -13.43
C TYR A 88 -13.43 -9.77 -14.06
N TRP A 89 -14.18 -10.47 -14.91
CA TRP A 89 -15.35 -9.90 -15.58
C TRP A 89 -16.46 -9.52 -14.59
N SER A 90 -16.69 -10.31 -13.53
CA SER A 90 -17.63 -9.96 -12.46
C SER A 90 -17.26 -8.64 -11.76
N SER A 91 -15.99 -8.50 -11.34
CA SER A 91 -15.50 -7.30 -10.66
C SER A 91 -15.48 -6.07 -11.59
N MET A 92 -15.16 -6.25 -12.87
CA MET A 92 -15.25 -5.19 -13.89
C MET A 92 -16.69 -4.75 -14.18
N LEU A 93 -17.66 -5.67 -14.20
CA LEU A 93 -19.08 -5.35 -14.36
C LEU A 93 -19.62 -4.57 -13.16
N LYS A 94 -19.26 -4.98 -11.93
CA LYS A 94 -19.56 -4.20 -10.71
C LYS A 94 -18.96 -2.79 -10.79
N LEU A 95 -17.70 -2.66 -11.17
CA LEU A 95 -17.02 -1.36 -11.30
C LEU A 95 -17.68 -0.47 -12.38
N GLY A 96 -18.09 -1.06 -13.50
CA GLY A 96 -18.88 -0.41 -14.54
C GLY A 96 -20.23 0.11 -14.03
N ALA A 97 -20.96 -0.70 -13.25
CA ALA A 97 -22.21 -0.29 -12.63
C ALA A 97 -22.03 0.87 -11.64
N CYS A 98 -21.01 0.80 -10.77
CA CYS A 98 -20.66 1.90 -9.86
C CYS A 98 -20.28 3.19 -10.61
N TYR A 99 -19.52 3.08 -11.71
CA TYR A 99 -19.17 4.22 -12.56
C TYR A 99 -20.41 4.83 -13.24
N GLN A 100 -21.33 4.02 -13.75
CA GLN A 100 -22.60 4.50 -14.29
C GLN A 100 -23.48 5.18 -13.22
N GLN A 101 -23.52 4.63 -12.00
CA GLN A 101 -24.24 5.24 -10.88
C GLN A 101 -23.61 6.59 -10.47
N LEU A 102 -22.28 6.70 -10.48
CA LEU A 102 -21.56 7.96 -10.24
C LEU A 102 -21.86 9.00 -11.35
N LEU A 103 -21.87 8.58 -12.62
CA LEU A 103 -22.25 9.42 -13.74
C LEU A 103 -23.72 9.88 -13.67
N ALA A 104 -24.63 9.00 -13.23
CA ALA A 104 -26.03 9.34 -13.01
C ALA A 104 -26.19 10.37 -11.88
N LYS A 105 -25.52 10.16 -10.73
CA LYS A 105 -25.48 11.14 -9.63
C LYS A 105 -24.88 12.48 -10.06
N LYS A 106 -23.78 12.48 -10.83
CA LYS A 106 -23.18 13.69 -11.39
C LYS A 106 -24.12 14.42 -12.37
N LYS A 107 -24.91 13.68 -13.17
CA LYS A 107 -25.95 14.25 -14.04
C LYS A 107 -27.15 14.79 -13.24
N ALA A 108 -27.49 14.17 -12.10
CA ALA A 108 -28.54 14.65 -11.19
C ALA A 108 -28.14 15.96 -10.50
N CYS A 109 -26.96 16.02 -9.84
CA CYS A 109 -26.47 17.27 -9.24
C CYS A 109 -26.26 18.39 -10.27
N ARG A 110 -25.98 18.07 -11.54
CA ARG A 110 -25.94 19.08 -12.63
C ARG A 110 -27.32 19.55 -13.08
N LYS A 111 -28.39 18.79 -12.84
CA LYS A 111 -29.79 19.19 -13.09
C LYS A 111 -30.40 19.95 -11.91
N GLU A 112 -29.93 19.72 -10.69
CA GLU A 112 -30.33 20.48 -9.48
C GLU A 112 -29.74 21.90 -9.42
N ILE A 113 -28.90 22.31 -10.38
CA ILE A 113 -28.40 23.68 -10.49
C ILE A 113 -28.82 24.30 -11.84
N PRO A 114 -30.03 24.90 -11.92
CA PRO A 114 -30.36 25.87 -12.95
C PRO A 114 -29.99 27.28 -12.48
N THR A 115 -29.15 27.96 -13.27
CA THR A 115 -29.00 29.43 -13.31
C THR A 115 -28.28 30.13 -12.15
N LEU A 116 -26.98 30.39 -12.33
CA LEU A 116 -26.45 31.76 -12.31
C LEU A 116 -25.18 31.85 -13.17
N GLN A 117 -25.02 32.94 -13.92
CA GLN A 117 -23.89 33.15 -14.84
C GLN A 117 -22.73 33.88 -14.14
N SER A 118 -21.48 33.50 -14.45
CA SER A 118 -20.32 34.40 -14.43
C SER A 118 -19.13 33.84 -15.24
N PRO A 119 -18.25 34.70 -15.80
CA PRO A 119 -17.20 34.31 -16.75
C PRO A 119 -15.89 33.84 -16.08
N PRO A 120 -14.90 33.29 -16.83
CA PRO A 120 -13.85 32.46 -16.24
C PRO A 120 -12.64 33.25 -15.72
N GLN A 121 -12.11 32.84 -14.56
CA GLN A 121 -10.71 33.07 -14.20
C GLN A 121 -10.00 31.77 -13.83
N ALA A 122 -8.69 31.74 -14.12
CA ALA A 122 -7.87 30.54 -14.06
C ALA A 122 -7.42 30.20 -12.62
N GLY A 123 -7.70 28.98 -12.19
CA GLY A 123 -7.23 28.44 -10.91
C GLY A 123 -7.29 26.91 -10.91
N LYS A 124 -6.20 26.24 -10.56
CA LYS A 124 -6.07 24.77 -10.64
C LYS A 124 -7.00 24.08 -9.62
N PRO A 125 -7.76 23.03 -9.99
CA PRO A 125 -8.57 22.30 -9.03
C PRO A 125 -7.71 21.34 -8.18
N LYS A 126 -7.79 21.45 -6.85
CA LYS A 126 -7.39 20.40 -5.91
C LYS A 126 -8.58 19.45 -5.71
N GLU A 127 -8.39 18.15 -5.95
CA GLU A 127 -9.43 17.13 -5.73
C GLU A 127 -9.68 16.93 -4.23
N CYS A 128 -10.90 17.23 -3.76
CA CYS A 128 -11.36 16.87 -2.42
C CYS A 128 -12.03 15.49 -2.46
N LEU A 129 -11.26 14.44 -2.14
CA LEU A 129 -11.70 13.05 -2.18
C LEU A 129 -12.24 12.62 -0.79
N LYS A 130 -13.40 13.15 -0.39
CA LYS A 130 -14.12 12.64 0.81
C LYS A 130 -14.72 11.27 0.49
N ARG A 131 -14.08 10.23 1.03
CA ARG A 131 -14.51 8.84 0.97
C ARG A 131 -15.70 8.64 1.93
N CYS A 132 -16.93 8.58 1.42
CA CYS A 132 -18.10 8.22 2.21
C CYS A 132 -18.24 6.69 2.29
N SER A 133 -18.08 6.14 3.50
CA SER A 133 -18.40 4.73 3.81
C SER A 133 -19.91 4.59 4.08
N PRO A 134 -20.58 3.51 3.64
CA PRO A 134 -21.96 3.25 4.02
C PRO A 134 -22.04 2.65 5.43
N ALA A 135 -22.89 3.24 6.28
CA ALA A 135 -23.30 2.59 7.53
C ALA A 135 -24.34 1.48 7.24
N ALA A 136 -24.28 0.39 7.98
CA ALA A 136 -25.22 -0.71 7.84
C ALA A 136 -26.64 -0.31 8.26
N LEU A 137 -27.63 -0.83 7.53
CA LEU A 137 -29.03 -0.79 7.91
C LEU A 137 -29.32 -1.98 8.83
N GLU A 138 -29.75 -1.73 10.07
CA GLU A 138 -30.42 -2.73 10.89
C GLU A 138 -31.56 -2.07 11.70
N LEU A 139 -32.77 -2.56 11.43
CA LEU A 139 -33.95 -2.71 12.29
C LEU A 139 -34.45 -1.55 13.19
N THR A 140 -35.54 -0.96 12.70
CA THR A 140 -36.80 -0.66 13.43
C THR A 140 -36.94 -1.06 14.91
N SER A 141 -37.34 -0.08 15.73
CA SER A 141 -38.50 -0.18 16.64
C SER A 141 -39.03 1.22 16.95
N THR A 142 -40.36 1.38 16.96
CA THR A 142 -41.03 2.70 17.04
C THR A 142 -42.17 2.66 18.07
N GLU A 143 -41.96 3.28 19.23
CA GLU A 143 -42.97 3.70 20.22
C GLU A 143 -42.35 4.86 21.04
N VAL A 144 -43.05 5.85 21.59
CA VAL A 144 -44.45 6.30 21.48
C VAL A 144 -44.45 7.83 21.70
N ALA A 145 -45.51 8.53 21.30
CA ALA A 145 -45.59 9.99 21.36
C ALA A 145 -46.22 10.55 22.67
N GLN A 146 -45.81 11.78 23.00
CA GLN A 146 -46.64 12.88 23.55
C GLN A 146 -47.15 12.90 25.02
N SER A 147 -46.80 14.01 25.70
CA SER A 147 -47.72 14.99 26.33
C SER A 147 -47.85 15.15 27.87
N VAL A 148 -47.44 16.35 28.32
CA VAL A 148 -48.23 17.38 29.06
C VAL A 148 -48.47 17.28 30.59
N SER A 149 -48.04 18.36 31.27
CA SER A 149 -48.57 19.00 32.51
C SER A 149 -48.35 18.35 33.89
N LEU A 150 -47.90 19.16 34.85
CA LEU A 150 -48.77 19.68 35.94
C LEU A 150 -48.08 20.82 36.74
N HIS A 151 -48.81 21.92 36.93
CA HIS A 151 -48.54 22.99 37.92
C HIS A 151 -49.28 22.65 39.23
N PRO A 152 -48.99 23.33 40.35
CA PRO A 152 -50.06 24.16 40.94
C PRO A 152 -49.58 25.52 41.50
N SER A 153 -50.53 26.29 42.03
CA SER A 153 -50.53 27.77 42.13
C SER A 153 -50.50 28.33 43.56
N LEU A 154 -50.26 29.65 43.70
CA LEU A 154 -50.78 30.68 44.64
C LEU A 154 -49.66 31.75 44.89
N GLY A 155 -49.89 33.05 45.08
CA GLY A 155 -51.11 33.87 45.13
C GLY A 155 -50.77 35.39 45.15
N VAL A 156 -51.76 36.26 45.38
CA VAL A 156 -51.75 37.76 45.31
C VAL A 156 -52.61 38.28 46.50
N PRO A 157 -52.53 39.53 47.07
CA PRO A 157 -51.68 40.73 46.87
C PRO A 157 -51.00 41.35 48.14
N VAL A 158 -50.20 42.42 47.92
CA VAL A 158 -49.93 43.70 48.67
C VAL A 158 -50.40 43.86 50.15
N PRO A 159 -49.55 44.49 51.01
CA PRO A 159 -49.95 45.74 51.69
C PRO A 159 -48.87 46.86 51.73
N ASP A 160 -49.30 48.08 52.07
CA ASP A 160 -48.51 49.32 52.18
C ASP A 160 -47.54 49.40 53.37
N GLY A 161 -46.57 50.34 53.31
CA GLY A 161 -46.24 51.15 54.51
C GLY A 161 -44.80 51.67 54.70
N ILE A 162 -44.71 53.01 54.86
CA ILE A 162 -43.76 53.77 55.71
C ILE A 162 -42.33 54.05 55.18
N ALA A 163 -42.13 55.32 54.78
CA ALA A 163 -41.06 56.29 55.12
C ALA A 163 -39.59 55.82 55.39
N SER A 164 -38.51 56.56 55.08
CA SER A 164 -38.35 58.01 55.27
C SER A 164 -36.94 58.53 54.86
N HIS A 165 -36.82 59.83 54.53
CA HIS A 165 -35.57 60.65 54.42
C HIS A 165 -34.53 60.22 53.35
N SER A 166 -33.71 61.07 52.70
CA SER A 166 -33.53 62.53 52.64
C SER A 166 -32.89 62.88 51.27
N SER A 167 -32.71 64.11 50.77
CA SER A 167 -33.00 65.49 51.21
C SER A 167 -32.96 66.43 49.98
N LEU A 168 -33.30 67.72 50.13
CA LEU A 168 -33.13 68.76 49.09
C LEU A 168 -32.94 70.13 49.77
N PRO A 169 -31.97 70.97 49.36
CA PRO A 169 -31.72 72.24 50.03
C PRO A 169 -32.74 73.32 49.68
N ARG A 170 -33.09 74.09 50.70
CA ARG A 170 -34.03 75.21 50.72
C ARG A 170 -33.41 76.46 50.10
N ALA A 171 -34.09 77.10 49.16
CA ALA A 171 -33.87 78.51 48.81
C ALA A 171 -35.16 79.29 49.05
N ALA A 172 -35.06 80.39 49.77
CA ALA A 172 -36.21 81.25 50.06
C ALA A 172 -36.49 82.19 48.88
N CYS A 173 -37.77 82.42 48.59
CA CYS A 173 -38.21 83.60 47.84
C CYS A 173 -39.16 84.37 48.76
N GLY A 174 -38.64 85.45 49.34
CA GLY A 174 -39.44 86.42 50.07
C GLY A 174 -40.33 87.23 49.12
N THR A 175 -41.27 87.94 49.72
CA THR A 175 -42.21 88.85 49.08
C THR A 175 -41.52 89.79 48.08
N ALA A 176 -41.93 89.74 46.82
CA ALA A 176 -41.61 90.75 45.82
C ALA A 176 -42.88 91.57 45.54
N GLU A 177 -42.83 92.86 45.81
CA GLU A 177 -43.98 93.76 45.73
C GLU A 177 -44.46 93.94 44.28
N SER A 178 -45.78 94.10 44.13
CA SER A 178 -46.42 94.47 42.86
C SER A 178 -45.98 95.87 42.42
N SER A 179 -44.85 95.91 41.71
CA SER A 179 -44.29 97.13 41.14
C SER A 179 -45.12 97.54 39.92
N ARG A 180 -45.79 98.69 40.05
CA ARG A 180 -46.73 99.24 39.06
C ARG A 180 -46.06 99.37 37.69
N SER A 181 -46.59 98.66 36.69
CA SER A 181 -46.24 98.87 35.29
C SER A 181 -46.89 100.17 34.78
N ILE A 182 -46.16 101.28 34.90
CA ILE A 182 -46.48 102.54 34.22
C ILE A 182 -46.20 102.35 32.71
N PRO A 183 -47.17 102.58 31.81
CA PRO A 183 -46.95 102.47 30.38
C PRO A 183 -46.24 103.73 29.85
N THR A 184 -44.91 103.77 29.92
CA THR A 184 -44.12 104.75 29.19
C THR A 184 -44.03 104.35 27.72
N GLN A 185 -44.86 104.99 26.89
CA GLN A 185 -44.66 105.01 25.45
C GLN A 185 -43.34 105.73 25.15
N THR A 186 -42.32 104.98 24.72
CA THR A 186 -41.12 105.54 24.08
C THR A 186 -41.06 105.02 22.65
N THR A 187 -41.44 105.87 21.71
CA THR A 187 -41.40 105.56 20.28
C THR A 187 -39.96 105.42 19.80
N GLY A 188 -39.63 104.33 19.11
CA GLY A 188 -38.51 104.33 18.15
C GLY A 188 -37.16 103.76 18.59
N SER A 189 -37.12 102.62 19.30
CA SER A 189 -35.95 101.73 19.23
C SER A 189 -36.33 100.28 19.54
N SER A 190 -35.95 99.34 18.66
CA SER A 190 -36.04 97.90 18.96
C SER A 190 -35.07 97.60 20.10
N PRO A 191 -35.51 97.05 21.25
CA PRO A 191 -34.57 96.55 22.24
C PRO A 191 -33.73 95.45 21.60
N GLY A 192 -32.41 95.60 21.63
CA GLY A 192 -31.52 94.47 21.40
C GLY A 192 -31.69 93.45 22.54
N PRO A 193 -31.38 92.16 22.32
CA PRO A 193 -31.30 91.23 23.43
C PRO A 193 -30.25 91.73 24.44
N CYS A 194 -30.53 91.58 25.74
CA CYS A 194 -29.55 91.86 26.77
C CYS A 194 -28.32 90.93 26.64
N ASP A 195 -27.19 91.32 27.21
CA ASP A 195 -25.93 90.59 27.08
C ASP A 195 -26.03 89.12 27.54
N THR A 196 -26.86 88.85 28.56
CA THR A 196 -27.18 87.48 29.01
C THR A 196 -27.87 86.66 27.91
N CYS A 197 -28.84 87.24 27.20
CA CYS A 197 -29.49 86.58 26.07
C CYS A 197 -28.56 86.43 24.87
N ALA A 198 -27.70 87.41 24.60
CA ALA A 198 -26.69 87.31 23.53
C ALA A 198 -25.69 86.18 23.83
N SER A 199 -25.17 86.12 25.06
CA SER A 199 -24.27 85.06 25.54
C SER A 199 -24.92 83.67 25.48
N ALA A 200 -26.18 83.55 25.93
CA ALA A 200 -26.94 82.30 25.83
C ALA A 200 -27.15 81.85 24.37
N GLN A 201 -27.38 82.79 23.45
CA GLN A 201 -27.49 82.47 22.01
C GLN A 201 -26.15 82.03 21.39
N VAL A 202 -25.02 82.60 21.81
CA VAL A 202 -23.69 82.14 21.37
C VAL A 202 -23.43 80.72 21.86
N SER A 203 -23.60 80.45 23.15
CA SER A 203 -23.44 79.12 23.73
C SER A 203 -24.33 78.07 23.07
N LEU A 204 -25.59 78.43 22.75
CA LEU A 204 -26.51 77.54 22.04
C LEU A 204 -26.02 77.18 20.62
N ARG A 205 -25.42 78.13 19.90
CA ARG A 205 -24.79 77.86 18.59
C ARG A 205 -23.57 76.95 18.71
N GLU A 206 -22.74 77.13 19.74
CA GLU A 206 -21.57 76.28 20.00
C GLU A 206 -21.97 74.84 20.34
N VAL A 207 -22.91 74.65 21.27
CA VAL A 207 -23.46 73.34 21.62
C VAL A 207 -24.13 72.69 20.41
N GLY A 208 -24.84 73.46 19.59
CA GLY A 208 -25.43 72.95 18.35
C GLY A 208 -24.40 72.48 17.33
N LYS A 209 -23.31 73.23 17.13
CA LYS A 209 -22.19 72.80 16.26
C LYS A 209 -21.54 71.51 16.78
N ALA A 210 -21.38 71.37 18.09
CA ALA A 210 -20.87 70.14 18.69
C ALA A 210 -21.81 68.93 18.43
N ILE A 211 -23.13 69.11 18.58
CA ILE A 211 -24.12 68.07 18.28
C ILE A 211 -24.11 67.68 16.79
N THR A 212 -24.05 68.67 15.88
CA THR A 212 -23.91 68.42 14.45
C THR A 212 -22.62 67.65 14.13
N SER A 213 -21.49 68.00 14.74
CA SER A 213 -20.21 67.29 14.59
C SER A 213 -20.27 65.84 15.10
N ILE A 214 -20.93 65.60 16.25
CA ILE A 214 -21.17 64.25 16.76
C ILE A 214 -22.00 63.44 15.76
N CYS A 215 -23.12 63.99 15.28
CA CYS A 215 -23.96 63.35 14.26
C CYS A 215 -23.16 63.00 13.00
N GLN A 216 -22.37 63.93 12.46
CA GLN A 216 -21.51 63.69 11.29
C GLN A 216 -20.48 62.58 11.57
N SER A 217 -19.79 62.60 12.72
CA SER A 217 -18.78 61.59 13.08
C SER A 217 -19.35 60.17 13.20
N GLN A 218 -20.63 60.04 13.60
CA GLN A 218 -21.34 58.77 13.74
C GLN A 218 -22.19 58.42 12.50
N ASN A 219 -22.09 59.17 11.41
CA ASN A 219 -22.92 59.05 10.20
C ASN A 219 -24.44 59.11 10.45
N ILE A 220 -24.86 59.86 11.49
CA ILE A 220 -26.26 60.10 11.84
C ILE A 220 -26.74 61.38 11.13
N PRO A 221 -27.92 61.38 10.47
CA PRO A 221 -28.48 62.61 9.89
C PRO A 221 -28.81 63.66 10.97
N SER A 222 -28.15 64.83 10.87
CA SER A 222 -28.46 65.99 11.72
C SER A 222 -29.60 66.82 11.15
N ALA A 223 -30.60 67.08 11.99
CA ALA A 223 -31.64 68.08 11.77
C ALA A 223 -31.07 69.49 11.95
N LEU A 224 -30.21 69.67 12.96
CA LEU A 224 -29.68 70.96 13.35
C LEU A 224 -28.69 71.54 12.32
N SER A 225 -27.92 70.70 11.60
CA SER A 225 -27.09 71.12 10.46
C SER A 225 -27.91 71.88 9.41
N ARG A 226 -29.03 71.28 8.98
CA ARG A 226 -29.92 71.86 7.96
C ARG A 226 -30.56 73.16 8.42
N PHE A 227 -30.89 73.27 9.71
CA PHE A 227 -31.41 74.52 10.26
C PHE A 227 -30.32 75.59 10.39
N GLN A 228 -29.09 75.21 10.77
CA GLN A 228 -27.94 76.12 10.83
C GLN A 228 -27.61 76.69 9.45
N GLU A 229 -27.51 75.84 8.43
CA GLU A 229 -27.32 76.24 7.03
C GLU A 229 -28.38 77.28 6.62
N MET A 230 -29.66 76.98 6.83
CA MET A 230 -30.78 77.87 6.51
C MET A 230 -30.76 79.21 7.30
N VAL A 231 -30.38 79.20 8.57
CA VAL A 231 -30.36 80.39 9.44
C VAL A 231 -29.18 81.31 9.15
N GLU A 232 -28.00 80.74 8.87
CA GLU A 232 -26.81 81.53 8.50
C GLU A 232 -26.92 82.10 7.07
N GLU A 233 -27.59 81.39 6.13
CA GLU A 233 -27.88 81.91 4.78
C GLU A 233 -28.94 83.02 4.78
N SER A 234 -30.02 82.88 5.56
CA SER A 234 -31.19 83.78 5.46
C SER A 234 -31.09 85.07 6.28
N ARG A 235 -30.17 85.17 7.26
CA ARG A 235 -30.04 86.36 8.12
C ARG A 235 -28.60 86.64 8.55
N GLY A 236 -28.02 87.69 7.98
CA GLY A 236 -26.82 88.38 8.53
C GLY A 236 -27.06 89.12 9.86
N ARG A 237 -27.90 88.59 10.75
CA ARG A 237 -28.34 89.22 12.02
C ARG A 237 -27.88 88.35 13.19
N ARG A 238 -27.05 88.90 14.08
CA ARG A 238 -26.43 88.18 15.22
C ARG A 238 -27.41 87.47 16.17
N THR A 239 -28.68 87.88 16.16
CA THR A 239 -29.67 87.58 17.20
C THR A 239 -30.85 86.76 16.67
N LEU A 240 -31.04 85.57 17.24
CA LEU A 240 -32.19 84.68 16.96
C LEU A 240 -33.46 85.25 17.59
N SER A 241 -34.61 85.10 16.92
CA SER A 241 -35.93 85.42 17.48
C SER A 241 -36.40 84.31 18.43
N ALA A 242 -37.41 84.58 19.25
CA ALA A 242 -38.00 83.58 20.15
C ALA A 242 -38.50 82.32 19.41
N THR A 243 -39.00 82.48 18.17
CA THR A 243 -39.43 81.36 17.31
C THR A 243 -38.25 80.58 16.75
N ASP A 244 -37.16 81.25 16.36
CA ASP A 244 -35.95 80.56 15.90
C ASP A 244 -35.31 79.77 17.05
N MET A 245 -35.37 80.30 18.28
CA MET A 245 -34.87 79.64 19.51
C MET A 245 -35.69 78.39 19.87
N SER A 246 -37.03 78.45 19.78
CA SER A 246 -37.87 77.29 20.06
C SER A 246 -37.73 76.20 18.98
N TYR A 247 -37.59 76.60 17.71
CA TYR A 247 -37.31 75.65 16.62
C TYR A 247 -35.92 75.02 16.78
N TRP A 248 -34.89 75.81 17.10
CA TRP A 248 -33.54 75.30 17.40
C TRP A 248 -33.57 74.24 18.51
N ALA A 249 -34.25 74.52 19.62
CA ALA A 249 -34.41 73.58 20.72
C ALA A 249 -35.11 72.28 20.27
N SER A 250 -36.11 72.38 19.38
CA SER A 250 -36.76 71.19 18.82
C SER A 250 -35.80 70.36 17.93
N GLU A 251 -35.07 70.98 17.00
CA GLU A 251 -34.15 70.24 16.11
C GLU A 251 -32.96 69.66 16.88
N GLN A 252 -32.46 70.39 17.89
CA GLN A 252 -31.45 69.91 18.83
C GLN A 252 -31.95 68.68 19.62
N SER A 253 -33.20 68.71 20.13
CA SER A 253 -33.79 67.57 20.84
C SER A 253 -33.97 66.34 19.94
N ARG A 254 -34.25 66.54 18.64
CA ARG A 254 -34.36 65.47 17.63
C ARG A 254 -33.01 64.83 17.37
N ASP A 255 -31.94 65.60 17.27
CA ASP A 255 -30.58 65.07 17.08
C ASP A 255 -30.07 64.33 18.32
N LEU A 256 -30.27 64.88 19.52
CA LEU A 256 -29.98 64.17 20.77
C LEU A 256 -30.78 62.86 20.89
N SER A 257 -32.05 62.85 20.43
CA SER A 257 -32.87 61.63 20.38
C SER A 257 -32.35 60.60 19.37
N ARG A 258 -31.79 61.03 18.23
CA ARG A 258 -31.15 60.13 17.26
C ARG A 258 -29.84 59.55 17.80
N ILE A 259 -29.01 60.38 18.41
CA ILE A 259 -27.75 59.96 19.06
C ILE A 259 -28.06 58.95 20.17
N SER A 260 -29.03 59.22 21.04
CA SER A 260 -29.45 58.30 22.10
C SER A 260 -29.92 56.95 21.56
N LYS A 261 -30.75 56.94 20.51
CA LYS A 261 -31.18 55.69 19.84
C LYS A 261 -30.02 54.92 19.20
N HIS A 262 -29.08 55.60 18.57
CA HIS A 262 -27.90 54.97 17.98
C HIS A 262 -26.98 54.37 19.06
N LEU A 263 -26.71 55.10 20.14
CA LEU A 263 -25.93 54.62 21.27
C LEU A 263 -26.60 53.39 21.93
N HIS A 264 -27.93 53.42 22.11
CA HIS A 264 -28.66 52.27 22.64
C HIS A 264 -28.58 51.05 21.72
N MET A 265 -28.70 51.23 20.40
CA MET A 265 -28.53 50.17 19.40
C MET A 265 -27.12 49.56 19.44
N LEU A 266 -26.08 50.38 19.53
CA LEU A 266 -24.69 49.91 19.65
C LEU A 266 -24.48 49.14 20.96
N LEU A 267 -24.97 49.66 22.09
CA LEU A 267 -24.90 48.96 23.38
C LEU A 267 -25.62 47.60 23.34
N GLN A 268 -26.77 47.51 22.66
CA GLN A 268 -27.50 46.26 22.49
C GLN A 268 -26.75 45.23 21.64
N GLN A 269 -25.83 45.65 20.76
CA GLN A 269 -24.98 44.74 19.96
C GLN A 269 -23.74 44.23 20.72
N VAL A 270 -23.34 44.89 21.82
CA VAL A 270 -22.13 44.53 22.57
C VAL A 270 -22.23 43.12 23.17
N ASP A 271 -23.37 42.76 23.77
CA ASP A 271 -23.50 41.48 24.47
C ASP A 271 -23.62 40.27 23.51
N PRO A 272 -24.35 40.34 22.38
CA PRO A 272 -24.24 39.34 21.30
C PRO A 272 -22.80 39.12 20.84
N LEU A 273 -22.06 40.19 20.53
CA LEU A 273 -20.67 40.10 20.05
C LEU A 273 -19.72 39.50 21.10
N LYS A 274 -19.91 39.79 22.40
CA LYS A 274 -19.19 39.10 23.48
C LYS A 274 -19.51 37.61 23.51
N SER A 275 -20.79 37.23 23.36
CA SER A 275 -21.19 35.82 23.40
C SER A 275 -20.64 35.02 22.22
N GLU A 276 -20.63 35.61 21.00
CA GLU A 276 -20.00 35.01 19.82
C GLU A 276 -18.47 34.88 19.97
N LEU A 277 -17.81 35.87 20.59
CA LEU A 277 -16.38 35.82 20.88
C LEU A 277 -16.04 34.71 21.89
N GLU A 278 -16.81 34.59 22.97
CA GLU A 278 -16.66 33.50 23.94
C GLU A 278 -16.90 32.12 23.31
N GLU A 279 -17.89 31.98 22.43
CA GLU A 279 -18.14 30.72 21.73
C GLU A 279 -16.97 30.38 20.79
N SER A 280 -16.50 31.36 20.01
CA SER A 280 -15.35 31.20 19.12
C SER A 280 -14.08 30.81 19.88
N GLU A 281 -13.85 31.39 21.07
CA GLU A 281 -12.76 30.99 21.96
C GLU A 281 -12.89 29.54 22.46
N LYS A 282 -14.10 29.13 22.89
CA LYS A 282 -14.39 27.74 23.29
C LYS A 282 -14.15 26.76 22.13
N GLN A 283 -14.57 27.11 20.91
CA GLN A 283 -14.33 26.31 19.70
C GLN A 283 -12.83 26.22 19.34
N LYS A 284 -12.10 27.33 19.43
CA LYS A 284 -10.64 27.40 19.22
C LYS A 284 -9.88 26.52 20.21
N ASP A 285 -10.25 26.53 21.48
CA ASP A 285 -9.61 25.71 22.51
C ASP A 285 -9.95 24.22 22.36
N GLU A 286 -11.17 23.88 21.93
CA GLU A 286 -11.56 22.51 21.61
C GLU A 286 -10.78 21.97 20.39
N LEU A 287 -10.69 22.74 19.31
CA LEU A 287 -9.86 22.38 18.15
C LEU A 287 -8.38 22.23 18.54
N ARG A 288 -7.85 23.06 19.45
CA ARG A 288 -6.48 22.92 19.98
C ARG A 288 -6.29 21.59 20.71
N LYS A 289 -7.21 21.20 21.61
CA LYS A 289 -7.18 19.90 22.29
C LYS A 289 -7.21 18.73 21.31
N GLN A 290 -8.04 18.81 20.27
CA GLN A 290 -8.11 17.79 19.23
C GLN A 290 -6.80 17.67 18.44
N VAL A 291 -6.19 18.80 18.04
CA VAL A 291 -4.87 18.81 17.39
C VAL A 291 -3.79 18.21 18.28
N GLU A 292 -3.79 18.51 19.58
CA GLU A 292 -2.86 17.88 20.52
C GLU A 292 -3.10 16.37 20.66
N ALA A 293 -4.36 15.94 20.76
CA ALA A 293 -4.72 14.53 20.86
C ALA A 293 -4.29 13.74 19.60
N PHE A 294 -4.58 14.25 18.40
CA PHE A 294 -4.13 13.66 17.15
C PHE A 294 -2.60 13.65 17.04
N SER A 295 -1.92 14.68 17.55
CA SER A 295 -0.45 14.74 17.56
C SER A 295 0.16 13.67 18.46
N ARG A 296 -0.43 13.42 19.64
CA ARG A 296 -0.03 12.33 20.55
C ARG A 296 -0.28 10.95 19.94
N LEU A 297 -1.46 10.73 19.33
CA LEU A 297 -1.79 9.48 18.64
C LEU A 297 -0.84 9.21 17.46
N LEU A 298 -0.55 10.22 16.63
CA LEU A 298 0.39 10.11 15.51
C LEU A 298 1.82 9.80 15.98
N GLN A 299 2.23 10.34 17.12
CA GLN A 299 3.53 10.05 17.71
C GLN A 299 3.62 8.59 18.21
N ALA A 300 2.61 8.13 18.95
CA ALA A 300 2.53 6.74 19.43
C ALA A 300 2.50 5.72 18.26
N GLU A 301 1.77 6.03 17.18
CA GLU A 301 1.74 5.18 15.97
C GLU A 301 3.11 5.13 15.29
N ARG A 302 3.84 6.25 15.21
CA ARG A 302 5.21 6.28 14.68
C ARG A 302 6.19 5.46 15.53
N GLU A 303 6.07 5.54 16.84
CA GLU A 303 6.91 4.78 17.78
C GLU A 303 6.62 3.27 17.69
N SER A 304 5.34 2.89 17.65
CA SER A 304 4.89 1.52 17.38
C SER A 304 5.43 0.99 16.04
N GLN A 305 5.27 1.78 14.96
CA GLN A 305 5.77 1.40 13.64
C GLN A 305 7.31 1.30 13.60
N ALA A 306 8.03 2.19 14.28
CA ALA A 306 9.49 2.13 14.36
C ALA A 306 9.96 0.88 15.11
N GLN A 307 9.29 0.52 16.21
CA GLN A 307 9.57 -0.69 16.98
C GLN A 307 9.30 -1.95 16.16
N GLN A 308 8.13 -2.04 15.50
CA GLN A 308 7.80 -3.16 14.60
C GLN A 308 8.82 -3.34 13.47
N ARG A 309 9.29 -2.23 12.86
CA ARG A 309 10.35 -2.29 11.83
C ARG A 309 11.67 -2.83 12.38
N LYS A 310 12.08 -2.38 13.57
CA LYS A 310 13.30 -2.83 14.24
C LYS A 310 13.23 -4.32 14.58
N GLU A 311 12.10 -4.80 15.10
CA GLU A 311 11.86 -6.21 15.38
C GLU A 311 11.85 -7.05 14.10
N ALA A 312 11.19 -6.58 13.04
CA ALA A 312 11.20 -7.26 11.74
C ALA A 312 12.61 -7.33 11.12
N GLU A 313 13.40 -6.26 11.23
CA GLU A 313 14.78 -6.23 10.78
C GLU A 313 15.67 -7.20 11.58
N GLN A 314 15.55 -7.21 12.91
CA GLN A 314 16.28 -8.15 13.77
C GLN A 314 15.91 -9.61 13.46
N ASN A 315 14.61 -9.92 13.31
CA ASN A 315 14.15 -11.25 12.91
C ASN A 315 14.68 -11.66 11.53
N LEU A 316 14.72 -10.73 10.57
CA LEU A 316 15.28 -10.98 9.25
C LEU A 316 16.79 -11.20 9.28
N GLN A 317 17.54 -10.46 10.11
CA GLN A 317 18.98 -10.67 10.33
C GLN A 317 19.25 -12.06 10.93
N VAL A 318 18.48 -12.49 11.94
CA VAL A 318 18.59 -13.84 12.52
C VAL A 318 18.29 -14.91 11.48
N LYS A 319 17.19 -14.79 10.72
CA LYS A 319 16.83 -15.75 9.68
C LYS A 319 17.85 -15.81 8.53
N ASN A 320 18.43 -14.67 8.16
CA ASN A 320 19.50 -14.63 7.16
C ASN A 320 20.76 -15.35 7.67
N LYS A 321 21.13 -15.15 8.95
CA LYS A 321 22.25 -15.89 9.57
C LYS A 321 21.99 -17.40 9.58
N GLU A 322 20.82 -17.84 10.04
CA GLU A 322 20.42 -19.26 10.03
C GLU A 322 20.47 -19.86 8.61
N TYR A 323 20.01 -19.11 7.61
CA TYR A 323 20.05 -19.50 6.20
C TYR A 323 21.50 -19.65 5.70
N MET A 324 22.37 -18.66 5.95
CA MET A 324 23.79 -18.74 5.57
C MET A 324 24.49 -19.92 6.25
N GLU A 325 24.21 -20.19 7.52
CA GLU A 325 24.73 -21.38 8.23
C GLU A 325 24.18 -22.70 7.64
N ALA A 326 22.94 -22.73 7.15
CA ALA A 326 22.35 -23.88 6.48
C ALA A 326 22.96 -24.13 5.09
N VAL A 327 23.16 -23.07 4.30
CA VAL A 327 23.86 -23.15 3.00
C VAL A 327 25.29 -23.67 3.21
N ALA A 328 26.05 -23.10 4.16
CA ALA A 328 27.41 -23.54 4.47
C ALA A 328 27.49 -24.97 5.06
N ARG A 329 26.38 -25.54 5.57
CA ARG A 329 26.30 -26.99 5.87
C ARG A 329 26.12 -27.80 4.59
N LEU A 330 25.11 -27.47 3.79
CA LEU A 330 24.78 -28.18 2.55
C LEU A 330 25.93 -28.16 1.52
N GLU A 331 26.72 -27.09 1.46
CA GLU A 331 27.91 -27.01 0.61
C GLU A 331 29.00 -28.00 1.04
N ARG A 332 29.24 -28.15 2.35
CA ARG A 332 30.18 -29.15 2.86
C ARG A 332 29.69 -30.57 2.61
N ASP A 333 28.43 -30.86 2.93
CA ASP A 333 27.82 -32.18 2.72
C ASP A 333 27.87 -32.58 1.23
N LYS A 334 27.61 -31.63 0.33
CA LYS A 334 27.73 -31.80 -1.13
C LYS A 334 29.16 -32.13 -1.56
N ASP A 335 30.17 -31.47 -0.98
CA ASP A 335 31.57 -31.73 -1.31
C ASP A 335 32.11 -33.03 -0.68
N ASP A 336 31.60 -33.44 0.49
CA ASP A 336 31.84 -34.76 1.07
C ASP A 336 31.23 -35.88 0.20
N LEU A 337 29.99 -35.71 -0.25
CA LEU A 337 29.34 -36.65 -1.18
C LEU A 337 30.08 -36.76 -2.51
N ARG A 338 30.60 -35.65 -3.05
CA ARG A 338 31.44 -35.65 -4.27
C ARG A 338 32.74 -36.41 -4.07
N ARG A 339 33.43 -36.21 -2.93
CA ARG A 339 34.64 -36.99 -2.58
C ARG A 339 34.32 -38.48 -2.46
N GLY A 340 33.21 -38.83 -1.80
CA GLY A 340 32.73 -40.20 -1.68
C GLY A 340 32.41 -40.85 -3.02
N ALA A 341 31.76 -40.13 -3.94
CA ALA A 341 31.45 -40.60 -5.29
C ALA A 341 32.72 -40.90 -6.09
N ALA A 342 33.69 -39.98 -6.12
CA ALA A 342 34.96 -40.17 -6.83
C ALA A 342 35.75 -41.40 -6.31
N LEU A 343 35.81 -41.59 -4.99
CA LEU A 343 36.44 -42.77 -4.38
C LEU A 343 35.73 -44.09 -4.72
N LEU A 344 34.41 -44.07 -4.91
CA LEU A 344 33.65 -45.25 -5.36
C LEU A 344 33.87 -45.52 -6.85
N GLU A 345 33.95 -44.49 -7.69
CA GLU A 345 34.27 -44.61 -9.12
C GLU A 345 35.67 -45.18 -9.35
N GLU A 346 36.66 -44.75 -8.56
CA GLU A 346 38.03 -45.29 -8.57
C GLU A 346 38.03 -46.79 -8.21
N ARG A 347 37.38 -47.17 -7.09
CA ARG A 347 37.27 -48.57 -6.67
C ARG A 347 36.52 -49.45 -7.68
N LEU A 348 35.45 -48.93 -8.29
CA LEU A 348 34.72 -49.63 -9.34
C LEU A 348 35.55 -49.82 -10.60
N SER A 349 36.46 -48.89 -10.91
CA SER A 349 37.40 -49.01 -12.03
C SER A 349 38.46 -50.07 -11.74
N ALA A 350 39.09 -50.04 -10.57
CA ALA A 350 40.05 -51.05 -10.14
C ALA A 350 39.45 -52.47 -10.10
N LEU A 351 38.21 -52.63 -9.61
CA LEU A 351 37.52 -53.92 -9.63
C LEU A 351 37.17 -54.42 -11.03
N LYS A 352 36.88 -53.52 -11.99
CA LYS A 352 36.68 -53.90 -13.40
C LYS A 352 37.99 -54.34 -14.05
N GLU A 353 39.11 -53.67 -13.75
CA GLU A 353 40.44 -54.05 -14.21
C GLU A 353 40.86 -55.41 -13.63
N GLU A 354 40.66 -55.65 -12.33
CA GLU A 354 40.91 -56.96 -11.74
C GLU A 354 40.03 -58.04 -12.36
N LEU A 355 38.73 -57.80 -12.54
CA LEU A 355 37.81 -58.74 -13.18
C LEU A 355 38.27 -59.10 -14.60
N ALA A 356 38.67 -58.11 -15.40
CA ALA A 356 39.20 -58.33 -16.74
C ALA A 356 40.50 -59.15 -16.71
N ALA A 357 41.41 -58.87 -15.78
CA ALA A 357 42.66 -59.62 -15.60
C ALA A 357 42.40 -61.08 -15.18
N LYS A 358 41.44 -61.33 -14.26
CA LYS A 358 41.03 -62.71 -13.90
C LYS A 358 40.40 -63.42 -15.11
N GLN A 359 39.58 -62.74 -15.89
CA GLN A 359 38.91 -63.32 -17.05
C GLN A 359 39.90 -63.69 -18.17
N ALA A 360 40.92 -62.85 -18.41
CA ALA A 360 42.05 -63.19 -19.30
C ALA A 360 42.83 -64.41 -18.80
N ALA A 361 43.18 -64.46 -17.51
CA ALA A 361 43.89 -65.60 -16.93
C ALA A 361 43.09 -66.92 -17.00
N VAL A 362 41.76 -66.85 -16.87
CA VAL A 362 40.88 -68.03 -17.09
C VAL A 362 40.92 -68.49 -18.55
N GLN A 363 40.88 -67.56 -19.52
CA GLN A 363 40.99 -67.91 -20.94
C GLN A 363 42.35 -68.54 -21.28
N GLU A 364 43.46 -68.04 -20.71
CA GLU A 364 44.79 -68.66 -20.86
C GLU A 364 44.83 -70.08 -20.24
N LEU A 365 44.19 -70.30 -19.09
CA LEU A 365 44.07 -71.62 -18.47
C LEU A 365 43.19 -72.58 -19.30
N GLU A 366 42.16 -72.08 -19.96
CA GLU A 366 41.34 -72.88 -20.90
C GLU A 366 42.14 -73.26 -22.16
N VAL A 367 42.92 -72.33 -22.72
CA VAL A 367 43.82 -72.61 -23.85
C VAL A 367 44.88 -73.65 -23.46
N THR A 368 45.62 -73.44 -22.37
CA THR A 368 46.64 -74.40 -21.91
C THR A 368 46.07 -75.78 -21.58
N LYS A 369 44.86 -75.84 -21.01
CA LYS A 369 44.13 -77.11 -20.82
C LYS A 369 43.82 -77.80 -22.16
N THR A 370 43.39 -77.06 -23.20
CA THR A 370 43.10 -77.68 -24.50
C THR A 370 44.37 -78.14 -25.21
N THR A 371 45.49 -77.39 -25.13
CA THR A 371 46.77 -77.83 -25.71
C THR A 371 47.31 -79.08 -25.01
N LEU A 372 47.31 -79.13 -23.68
CA LEU A 372 47.76 -80.31 -22.91
C LEU A 372 46.91 -81.57 -23.20
N LEU A 373 45.61 -81.42 -23.44
CA LEU A 373 44.75 -82.53 -23.85
C LEU A 373 45.10 -83.04 -25.26
N GLU A 374 45.52 -82.16 -26.18
CA GLU A 374 45.93 -82.54 -27.53
C GLU A 374 47.34 -83.16 -27.55
N GLU A 375 48.27 -82.64 -26.74
CA GLU A 375 49.57 -83.27 -26.47
C GLU A 375 49.40 -84.66 -25.84
N MET A 376 48.47 -84.85 -24.91
CA MET A 376 48.16 -86.16 -24.34
C MET A 376 47.60 -87.13 -25.39
N ARG A 377 46.73 -86.68 -26.30
CA ARG A 377 46.21 -87.52 -27.41
C ARG A 377 47.32 -87.93 -28.36
N THR A 378 48.13 -86.98 -28.82
CA THR A 378 49.22 -87.23 -29.77
C THR A 378 50.30 -88.12 -29.17
N THR A 379 50.67 -87.92 -27.89
CA THR A 379 51.61 -88.81 -27.18
C THR A 379 51.07 -90.22 -26.95
N MET A 380 49.77 -90.40 -26.71
CA MET A 380 49.17 -91.74 -26.69
C MET A 380 49.26 -92.44 -28.04
N VAL A 381 49.02 -91.73 -29.15
CA VAL A 381 49.12 -92.27 -30.52
C VAL A 381 50.57 -92.63 -30.88
N THR A 382 51.55 -91.80 -30.53
CA THR A 382 52.97 -92.16 -30.77
C THR A 382 53.40 -93.34 -29.90
N ARG A 383 52.89 -93.44 -28.66
CA ARG A 383 53.16 -94.58 -27.79
C ARG A 383 52.58 -95.89 -28.32
N SER A 384 51.35 -95.90 -28.87
CA SER A 384 50.81 -97.12 -29.50
C SER A 384 51.60 -97.52 -30.74
N GLN A 385 52.04 -96.54 -31.55
CA GLN A 385 52.93 -96.80 -32.69
C GLN A 385 54.29 -97.38 -32.27
N VAL A 386 54.87 -96.91 -31.16
CA VAL A 386 56.12 -97.49 -30.61
C VAL A 386 55.90 -98.93 -30.15
N LEU A 387 54.80 -99.22 -29.43
CA LEU A 387 54.49 -100.59 -29.00
C LEU A 387 54.30 -101.54 -30.19
N GLU A 388 53.60 -101.11 -31.25
CA GLU A 388 53.50 -101.89 -32.49
C GLU A 388 54.87 -102.15 -33.16
N LEU A 389 55.78 -101.18 -33.09
CA LEU A 389 57.14 -101.33 -33.63
C LEU A 389 58.00 -102.25 -32.76
N GLU A 390 57.85 -102.20 -31.43
CA GLU A 390 58.50 -103.12 -30.49
C GLU A 390 58.01 -104.56 -30.69
N GLU A 391 56.71 -104.80 -30.88
CA GLU A 391 56.17 -106.12 -31.22
C GLU A 391 56.73 -106.64 -32.55
N LYS A 392 56.78 -105.78 -33.59
CA LYS A 392 57.40 -106.13 -34.89
C LYS A 392 58.89 -106.44 -34.74
N LEU A 393 59.63 -105.70 -33.92
CA LEU A 393 61.04 -105.96 -33.63
C LEU A 393 61.25 -107.28 -32.87
N GLN A 394 60.41 -107.60 -31.88
CA GLN A 394 60.46 -108.90 -31.19
C GLN A 394 60.20 -110.06 -32.15
N LEU A 395 59.19 -109.94 -33.01
CA LEU A 395 58.89 -110.96 -34.04
C LEU A 395 60.07 -111.17 -35.00
N LEU A 396 60.64 -110.08 -35.54
CA LEU A 396 61.81 -110.14 -36.43
C LEU A 396 63.05 -110.69 -35.71
N THR A 397 63.21 -110.42 -34.42
CA THR A 397 64.31 -110.96 -33.61
C THR A 397 64.14 -112.46 -33.40
N GLY A 398 62.94 -112.95 -33.05
CA GLY A 398 62.66 -114.38 -32.93
C GLY A 398 62.80 -115.13 -34.26
N GLN A 399 62.43 -114.50 -35.38
CA GLN A 399 62.70 -115.03 -36.73
C GLN A 399 64.21 -115.11 -37.00
N ARG A 400 64.97 -114.04 -36.71
CA ARG A 400 66.43 -114.01 -36.84
C ARG A 400 67.08 -115.11 -35.99
N GLU A 401 66.71 -115.25 -34.73
CA GLU A 401 67.22 -116.32 -33.85
C GLU A 401 66.87 -117.72 -34.35
N SER A 402 65.72 -117.90 -35.00
CA SER A 402 65.39 -119.19 -35.64
C SER A 402 66.25 -119.47 -36.85
N LEU A 403 66.43 -118.48 -37.72
CA LEU A 403 67.35 -118.59 -38.85
C LEU A 403 68.79 -118.82 -38.38
N ASP A 404 69.24 -118.17 -37.31
CA ASP A 404 70.59 -118.34 -36.76
C ASP A 404 70.78 -119.72 -36.12
N ARG A 405 69.74 -120.27 -35.47
CA ARG A 405 69.69 -121.69 -35.04
C ARG A 405 69.73 -122.66 -36.22
N GLU A 406 68.98 -122.39 -37.29
CA GLU A 406 68.98 -123.22 -38.52
C GLU A 406 70.31 -123.13 -39.28
N LEU A 407 70.96 -121.97 -39.30
CA LEU A 407 72.27 -121.75 -39.90
C LEU A 407 73.37 -122.41 -39.05
N SER A 408 73.21 -122.41 -37.72
CA SER A 408 74.06 -123.16 -36.79
C SER A 408 73.91 -124.67 -36.96
N THR A 409 72.68 -125.21 -37.04
CA THR A 409 72.46 -126.66 -37.23
C THR A 409 72.96 -127.11 -38.59
N THR A 410 72.62 -126.41 -39.67
CA THR A 410 73.17 -126.69 -41.02
C THR A 410 74.68 -126.54 -41.07
N GLY A 411 75.27 -125.56 -40.37
CA GLY A 411 76.71 -125.41 -40.19
C GLY A 411 77.35 -126.63 -39.50
N THR A 412 76.81 -127.08 -38.37
CA THR A 412 77.30 -128.30 -37.70
C THR A 412 77.08 -129.57 -38.52
N GLN A 413 76.03 -129.61 -39.36
CA GLN A 413 75.72 -130.75 -40.21
C GLN A 413 76.64 -130.78 -41.45
N LEU A 414 76.94 -129.62 -42.03
CA LEU A 414 77.99 -129.45 -43.03
C LEU A 414 79.35 -129.86 -42.47
N GLU A 415 79.68 -129.50 -41.23
CA GLU A 415 80.94 -129.88 -40.61
C GLU A 415 81.01 -131.38 -40.29
N LYS A 416 79.90 -132.00 -39.89
CA LYS A 416 79.78 -133.47 -39.82
C LYS A 416 80.01 -134.13 -41.19
N GLU A 417 79.46 -133.58 -42.27
CA GLU A 417 79.73 -134.07 -43.62
C GLU A 417 81.17 -133.83 -44.06
N LYS A 418 81.80 -132.69 -43.73
CA LYS A 418 83.25 -132.50 -43.95
C LYS A 418 84.08 -133.52 -43.19
N VAL A 419 83.75 -133.81 -41.92
CA VAL A 419 84.45 -134.83 -41.12
C VAL A 419 84.24 -136.23 -41.70
N LYS A 420 83.04 -136.56 -42.22
CA LYS A 420 82.80 -137.80 -42.98
C LYS A 420 83.62 -137.85 -44.25
N VAL A 421 83.64 -136.79 -45.07
CA VAL A 421 84.43 -136.70 -46.30
C VAL A 421 85.93 -136.83 -45.99
N ALA A 422 86.42 -136.17 -44.94
CA ALA A 422 87.79 -136.31 -44.43
C ALA A 422 88.07 -137.68 -43.76
N SER A 423 87.04 -138.45 -43.42
CA SER A 423 87.14 -139.85 -42.99
C SER A 423 87.14 -140.81 -44.17
N MET A 424 86.38 -140.51 -45.24
CA MET A 424 86.40 -141.28 -46.49
C MET A 424 87.71 -141.09 -47.25
N LEU A 425 88.24 -139.86 -47.28
CA LEU A 425 89.58 -139.57 -47.81
C LEU A 425 90.68 -140.33 -47.05
N ARG A 426 90.52 -140.55 -45.74
CA ARG A 426 91.40 -141.40 -44.90
C ARG A 426 91.07 -142.89 -44.91
N HIS A 427 90.22 -143.32 -45.84
CA HIS A 427 90.03 -144.74 -46.23
C HIS A 427 90.40 -144.97 -47.70
N GLN A 428 91.11 -144.01 -48.30
CA GLN A 428 91.62 -144.06 -49.67
C GLN A 428 93.16 -143.98 -49.73
N GLU A 429 93.81 -144.07 -48.57
CA GLU A 429 95.24 -144.31 -48.31
C GLU A 429 95.37 -145.64 -47.53
#